data_AF-A0A6L8G7G3-F1
#
_entry.id   AF-A0A6L8G7G3-F1
#
_cell.length_a   1.000
_cell.length_b   1.000
_cell.length_c   1.000
_cell.angle_alpha   90.00
_cell.angle_beta   90.00
_cell.angle_gamma   90.00
#
_symmetry.space_group_name_H-M   'P 1'
#
loop_
_entity.id
_entity.type
_entity.pdbx_description
1 polymer ?
#
loop_
_entity_poly.entity_id
_entity_poly.type
_entity_poly.pdbx_seq_one_letter_code
_entity_poly.pdbx_strand_id
1 'polypeptide(L)'
;MGRTSWSEEHVRWLRENYRKLHPRDIHAAFNARFGLDRPWPAIRDAAKRRGITGCKPPSIFTAEQKDWIRANFPRHRRPEACRLFAERFGATPDAAQVMRWAKANHVRSAWDGRYRQGENRGGENWRKMVAHPNSIATRFSKGRRPDNERPMFSERVQHDSATGAPYVLIKVPLPDPHRPHLHYSWIRKALWVWREAGREIPEGHAVVHRDGDTLNCELGNLDCVPRAVLIWLNAPWAPGYAGPDANPARVRIAQIGHAIARLERTAGPLSGPAADDGDRA
;
A
#
# COMPACT_ATOMS: atom_id res chain seq x y z
N MET A 1 -7.83 -54.86 42.44
CA MET A 1 -6.79 -53.81 42.27
C MET A 1 -7.48 -52.46 42.14
N GLY A 2 -7.28 -51.57 43.11
CA GLY A 2 -8.02 -50.30 43.22
C GLY A 2 -7.84 -49.40 42.01
N ARG A 3 -8.95 -48.86 41.47
CA ARG A 3 -8.91 -47.82 40.44
C ARG A 3 -8.13 -46.63 40.98
N THR A 4 -6.99 -46.30 40.35
CA THR A 4 -6.23 -45.10 40.65
C THR A 4 -7.08 -43.88 40.31
N SER A 5 -7.80 -43.35 41.30
CA SER A 5 -8.71 -42.22 41.10
C SER A 5 -7.91 -40.93 40.92
N TRP A 6 -7.91 -40.40 39.72
CA TRP A 6 -7.43 -39.05 39.46
C TRP A 6 -8.52 -38.08 39.92
N SER A 7 -8.27 -37.32 40.99
CA SER A 7 -9.19 -36.30 41.47
C SER A 7 -9.35 -35.18 40.44
N GLU A 8 -10.46 -34.44 40.52
CA GLU A 8 -10.66 -33.25 39.68
C GLU A 8 -9.58 -32.20 39.87
N GLU A 9 -9.01 -32.12 41.08
CA GLU A 9 -7.91 -31.22 41.40
C GLU A 9 -6.62 -31.59 40.63
N HIS A 10 -6.30 -32.88 40.53
CA HIS A 10 -5.17 -33.35 39.71
C HIS A 10 -5.34 -32.97 38.24
N VAL A 11 -6.56 -33.12 37.72
CA VAL A 11 -6.88 -32.80 36.32
C VAL A 11 -6.81 -31.30 36.06
N ARG A 12 -7.30 -30.48 37.00
CA ARG A 12 -7.23 -29.02 36.93
C ARG A 12 -5.78 -28.53 36.87
N TRP A 13 -4.94 -29.04 37.77
CA TRP A 13 -3.52 -28.68 37.78
C TRP A 13 -2.81 -29.07 36.49
N LEU A 14 -3.10 -30.25 35.95
CA LEU A 14 -2.56 -30.68 34.65
C LEU A 14 -3.03 -29.75 33.52
N ARG A 15 -4.30 -29.35 33.46
CA ARG A 15 -4.78 -28.42 32.42
C ARG A 15 -4.03 -27.08 32.43
N GLU A 16 -3.71 -26.57 33.60
CA GLU A 16 -3.05 -25.27 33.78
C GLU A 16 -1.54 -25.32 33.49
N ASN A 17 -0.87 -26.42 33.85
CA ASN A 17 0.59 -26.50 33.88
C ASN A 17 1.18 -27.33 32.74
N TYR A 18 0.42 -28.27 32.17
CA TYR A 18 0.96 -29.25 31.22
C TYR A 18 1.51 -28.63 29.94
N ARG A 19 0.91 -27.53 29.45
CA ARG A 19 1.42 -26.79 28.27
C ARG A 19 2.58 -25.85 28.59
N LYS A 20 2.74 -25.43 29.86
CA LYS A 20 3.73 -24.42 30.28
C LYS A 20 5.05 -25.07 30.69
N LEU A 21 4.97 -26.22 31.36
CA LEU A 21 6.11 -26.89 31.97
C LEU A 21 6.68 -27.97 31.05
N HIS A 22 7.95 -28.29 31.29
CA HIS A 22 8.64 -29.40 30.65
C HIS A 22 8.24 -30.73 31.31
N PRO A 23 8.16 -31.86 30.59
CA PRO A 23 7.84 -33.19 31.13
C PRO A 23 8.50 -33.56 32.47
N ARG A 24 9.80 -33.29 32.61
CA ARG A 24 10.55 -33.54 33.86
C ARG A 24 10.06 -32.68 35.01
N ASP A 25 9.74 -31.42 34.74
CA ASP A 25 9.27 -30.46 35.74
C ASP A 25 7.80 -30.72 36.09
N ILE A 26 6.99 -31.18 35.12
CA ILE A 26 5.62 -31.64 35.37
C ILE A 26 5.65 -32.83 36.34
N HIS A 27 6.53 -33.81 36.11
CA HIS A 27 6.65 -34.99 36.97
C HIS A 27 7.05 -34.61 38.40
N ALA A 28 8.12 -33.83 38.55
CA ALA A 28 8.60 -33.39 39.87
C ALA A 28 7.57 -32.50 40.60
N ALA A 29 7.00 -31.50 39.92
CA ALA A 29 6.06 -30.56 40.53
C ALA A 29 4.70 -31.21 40.85
N PHE A 30 4.23 -32.16 40.03
CA PHE A 30 2.99 -32.89 40.32
C PHE A 30 3.14 -33.75 41.58
N ASN A 31 4.23 -34.51 41.67
CA ASN A 31 4.50 -35.37 42.82
C ASN A 31 4.73 -34.57 44.10
N ALA A 32 5.50 -33.47 44.03
CA ALA A 32 5.73 -32.59 45.17
C ALA A 32 4.46 -31.88 45.64
N ARG A 33 3.59 -31.42 44.71
CA ARG A 33 2.37 -30.69 45.05
C ARG A 33 1.32 -31.56 45.73
N PHE A 34 1.14 -32.80 45.27
CA PHE A 34 0.08 -33.68 45.76
C PHE A 34 0.59 -34.74 46.75
N GLY A 35 1.89 -34.71 47.09
CA GLY A 35 2.52 -35.70 47.97
C GLY A 35 2.42 -37.13 47.43
N LEU A 36 2.38 -37.27 46.10
CA LEU A 36 2.21 -38.56 45.43
C LEU A 36 3.55 -39.02 44.86
N ASP A 37 3.75 -40.34 44.79
CA ASP A 37 4.84 -40.94 44.01
C ASP A 37 4.27 -41.62 42.76
N ARG A 38 3.80 -40.81 41.81
CA ARG A 38 3.31 -41.35 40.53
C ARG A 38 4.46 -41.41 39.53
N PRO A 39 4.60 -42.50 38.76
CA PRO A 39 5.56 -42.56 37.67
C PRO A 39 5.08 -41.66 36.51
N TRP A 40 6.02 -41.00 35.82
CA TRP A 40 5.72 -40.10 34.69
C TRP A 40 4.76 -40.71 33.63
N PRO A 41 4.91 -41.97 33.20
CA PRO A 41 3.96 -42.59 32.27
C PRO A 41 2.50 -42.56 32.76
N ALA A 42 2.25 -42.74 34.06
CA ALA A 42 0.90 -42.70 34.61
C ALA A 42 0.29 -41.29 34.53
N ILE A 43 1.08 -40.25 34.83
CA ILE A 43 0.68 -38.83 34.74
C ILE A 43 0.42 -38.44 33.29
N ARG A 44 1.35 -38.80 32.40
CA ARG A 44 1.24 -38.55 30.94
C ARG A 44 0.02 -39.23 30.35
N ASP A 45 -0.22 -40.49 30.67
CA ASP A 45 -1.34 -41.24 30.12
C ASP A 45 -2.68 -40.75 30.69
N ALA A 46 -2.70 -40.29 31.94
CA ALA A 46 -3.86 -39.64 32.54
C ALA A 46 -4.20 -38.29 31.89
N ALA A 47 -3.18 -37.51 31.53
CA ALA A 47 -3.32 -36.27 30.77
C ALA A 47 -3.82 -36.54 29.35
N LYS A 48 -3.20 -37.52 28.65
CA LYS A 48 -3.56 -37.91 27.28
C LYS A 48 -5.01 -38.40 27.17
N ARG A 49 -5.46 -39.27 28.08
CA ARG A 49 -6.86 -39.78 28.11
C ARG A 49 -7.90 -38.67 28.33
N ARG A 50 -7.48 -37.50 28.81
CA ARG A 50 -8.34 -36.33 29.09
C ARG A 50 -8.16 -35.20 28.08
N GLY A 51 -7.49 -35.46 26.95
CA GLY A 51 -7.24 -34.47 25.90
C GLY A 51 -6.22 -33.40 26.27
N ILE A 52 -5.47 -33.57 27.36
CA ILE A 52 -4.43 -32.63 27.79
C ILE A 52 -3.14 -33.02 27.06
N THR A 53 -2.87 -32.32 25.95
CA THR A 53 -1.73 -32.58 25.05
C THR A 53 -0.88 -31.33 24.86
N GLY A 54 0.32 -31.50 24.27
CA GLY A 54 1.21 -30.39 23.92
C GLY A 54 2.10 -29.89 25.05
N CYS A 55 2.67 -30.80 25.86
CA CYS A 55 3.71 -30.40 26.82
C CYS A 55 4.96 -29.90 26.09
N LYS A 56 5.68 -28.95 26.70
CA LYS A 56 6.85 -28.33 26.07
C LYS A 56 7.96 -29.38 25.91
N PRO A 57 8.47 -29.65 24.69
CA PRO A 57 9.50 -30.66 24.49
C PRO A 57 10.82 -30.27 25.18
N PRO A 58 11.68 -31.26 25.50
CA PRO A 58 13.02 -30.98 26.01
C PRO A 58 13.78 -30.06 25.08
N SER A 59 14.38 -29.02 25.68
CA SER A 59 15.32 -28.19 24.96
C SER A 59 16.58 -29.01 24.73
N ILE A 60 17.06 -29.03 23.49
CA ILE A 60 18.36 -29.61 23.12
C ILE A 60 19.54 -28.88 23.76
N PHE A 61 19.31 -27.70 24.34
CA PHE A 61 20.33 -26.89 25.00
C PHE A 61 20.26 -27.04 26.52
N THR A 62 21.43 -27.20 27.15
CA THR A 62 21.58 -27.13 28.61
C THR A 62 21.38 -25.70 29.12
N ALA A 63 21.21 -25.51 30.43
CA ALA A 63 21.11 -24.16 31.00
C ALA A 63 22.38 -23.33 30.72
N GLU A 64 23.56 -23.94 30.92
CA GLU A 64 24.86 -23.31 30.66
C GLU A 64 25.02 -22.87 29.19
N GLN A 65 24.63 -23.73 28.24
CA GLN A 65 24.69 -23.40 26.81
C GLN A 65 23.81 -22.20 26.46
N LYS A 66 22.62 -22.08 27.06
CA LYS A 66 21.72 -20.94 26.82
C LYS A 66 22.31 -19.64 27.34
N ASP A 67 22.92 -19.67 28.52
CA ASP A 67 23.52 -18.49 29.12
C ASP A 67 24.76 -18.04 28.35
N TRP A 68 25.56 -19.00 27.86
CA TRP A 68 26.67 -18.70 26.98
C TRP A 68 26.22 -18.06 25.66
N ILE A 69 25.16 -18.59 25.03
CA ILE A 69 24.60 -18.03 23.79
C ILE A 69 24.15 -16.58 24.01
N ARG A 70 23.44 -16.30 25.12
CA ARG A 70 22.99 -14.94 25.48
C ARG A 70 24.15 -13.96 25.66
N ALA A 71 25.27 -14.40 26.22
CA ALA A 71 26.43 -13.56 26.47
C ALA A 71 27.28 -13.32 25.20
N ASN A 72 27.43 -14.32 24.34
CA ASN A 72 28.40 -14.29 23.23
C ASN A 72 27.81 -13.88 21.89
N PHE A 73 26.54 -14.20 21.60
CA PHE A 73 25.92 -13.78 20.34
C PHE A 73 25.96 -12.26 20.15
N PRO A 74 25.62 -11.43 21.17
CA PRO A 74 25.71 -9.98 21.05
C PRO A 74 27.13 -9.43 20.89
N ARG A 75 28.18 -10.25 21.03
CA ARG A 75 29.59 -9.81 20.95
C ARG A 75 30.28 -10.22 19.64
N HIS A 76 29.81 -11.28 19.01
CA HIS A 76 30.46 -11.87 17.83
C HIS A 76 29.54 -11.88 16.61
N ARG A 77 30.13 -12.01 15.42
CA ARG A 77 29.35 -12.30 14.20
C ARG A 77 28.77 -13.70 14.30
N ARG A 78 27.63 -13.95 13.66
CA ARG A 78 26.95 -15.26 13.71
C ARG A 78 27.86 -16.47 13.40
N PRO A 79 28.70 -16.45 12.33
CA PRO A 79 29.59 -17.58 12.04
C PRO A 79 30.64 -17.79 13.13
N GLU A 80 31.19 -16.70 13.66
CA GLU A 80 32.18 -16.70 14.72
C GLU A 80 31.59 -17.19 16.06
N ALA A 81 30.39 -16.72 16.42
CA ALA A 81 29.67 -17.17 17.60
C ALA A 81 29.38 -18.69 17.54
N CYS A 82 29.02 -19.22 16.36
CA CYS A 82 28.82 -20.66 16.17
C CYS A 82 30.13 -21.45 16.27
N ARG A 83 31.24 -20.92 15.74
CA ARG A 83 32.58 -21.52 15.88
C ARG A 83 33.00 -21.59 17.36
N LEU A 84 32.91 -20.47 18.08
CA LEU A 84 33.22 -20.39 19.51
C LEU A 84 32.31 -21.29 20.36
N PHE A 85 31.04 -21.44 19.97
CA PHE A 85 30.12 -22.38 20.61
C PHE A 85 30.60 -23.83 20.44
N ALA A 86 31.00 -24.19 19.21
CA ALA A 86 31.49 -25.53 18.90
C ALA A 86 32.82 -25.84 19.59
N GLU A 87 33.73 -24.86 19.70
CA GLU A 87 34.99 -24.99 20.46
C GLU A 87 34.74 -25.22 21.95
N ARG A 88 33.71 -24.59 22.53
CA ARG A 88 33.42 -24.69 23.97
C ARG A 88 32.60 -25.90 24.37
N PHE A 89 31.57 -26.25 23.59
CA PHE A 89 30.59 -27.28 23.95
C PHE A 89 30.61 -28.50 23.00
N GLY A 90 31.50 -28.51 22.02
CA GLY A 90 31.55 -29.53 20.97
C GLY A 90 30.55 -29.26 19.84
N ALA A 91 30.53 -30.15 18.84
CA ALA A 91 29.74 -29.99 17.61
C ALA A 91 28.22 -30.21 17.77
N THR A 92 27.74 -30.47 18.99
CA THR A 92 26.33 -30.74 19.30
C THR A 92 25.88 -29.85 20.46
N PRO A 93 24.84 -29.01 20.31
CA PRO A 93 24.00 -28.74 19.13
C PRO A 93 24.73 -28.10 17.93
N ASP A 94 24.25 -28.37 16.72
CA ASP A 94 24.86 -27.85 15.48
C ASP A 94 24.67 -26.33 15.33
N ALA A 95 25.48 -25.69 14.47
CA ALA A 95 25.43 -24.24 14.25
C ALA A 95 24.02 -23.73 13.82
N ALA A 96 23.26 -24.51 13.05
CA ALA A 96 21.91 -24.14 12.62
C ALA A 96 20.89 -24.20 13.78
N GLN A 97 21.03 -25.16 14.68
CA GLN A 97 20.26 -25.29 15.91
C GLN A 97 20.55 -24.12 16.85
N VAL A 98 21.81 -23.74 17.02
CA VAL A 98 22.21 -22.56 17.81
C VAL A 98 21.58 -21.30 17.23
N MET A 99 21.69 -21.10 15.92
CA MET A 99 21.08 -19.96 15.22
C MET A 99 19.55 -19.90 15.35
N ARG A 100 18.88 -21.04 15.23
CA ARG A 100 17.43 -21.16 15.38
C ARG A 100 16.99 -20.83 16.80
N TRP A 101 17.72 -21.33 17.80
CA TRP A 101 17.43 -21.04 19.20
C TRP A 101 17.65 -19.57 19.53
N ALA A 102 18.76 -18.97 19.08
CA ALA A 102 19.03 -17.55 19.27
C ALA A 102 17.92 -16.68 18.66
N LYS A 103 17.47 -16.99 17.44
CA LYS A 103 16.33 -16.31 16.79
C LYS A 103 15.03 -16.45 17.60
N ALA A 104 14.70 -17.67 18.05
CA ALA A 104 13.48 -17.94 18.81
C ALA A 104 13.47 -17.27 20.20
N ASN A 105 14.64 -16.98 20.77
CA ASN A 105 14.79 -16.30 22.06
C ASN A 105 15.18 -14.82 21.92
N HIS A 106 15.05 -14.25 20.72
CA HIS A 106 15.36 -12.84 20.43
C HIS A 106 16.79 -12.40 20.77
N VAL A 107 17.74 -13.33 20.83
CA VAL A 107 19.16 -13.05 21.02
C VAL A 107 19.76 -12.64 19.68
N ARG A 108 20.01 -11.33 19.52
CA ARG A 108 20.57 -10.76 18.29
C ARG A 108 22.09 -10.70 18.36
N SER A 109 22.74 -10.91 17.22
CA SER A 109 24.16 -10.62 17.07
C SER A 109 24.42 -9.11 17.06
N ALA A 110 25.61 -8.68 17.51
CA ALA A 110 26.03 -7.26 17.45
C ALA A 110 26.04 -6.68 16.03
N TRP A 111 26.09 -7.56 15.02
CA TRP A 111 26.21 -7.16 13.63
C TRP A 111 24.84 -7.12 12.95
N ASP A 112 24.49 -5.96 12.40
CA ASP A 112 23.21 -5.63 11.77
C ASP A 112 23.20 -5.81 10.24
N GLY A 113 24.30 -6.29 9.67
CA GLY A 113 24.45 -6.49 8.23
C GLY A 113 24.80 -5.23 7.45
N ARG A 114 25.01 -4.10 8.12
CA ARG A 114 25.37 -2.83 7.47
C ARG A 114 26.88 -2.67 7.44
N TYR A 115 27.40 -2.20 6.30
CA TYR A 115 28.77 -1.70 6.23
C TYR A 115 28.85 -0.40 7.02
N ARG A 116 29.90 -0.25 7.82
CA ARG A 116 30.18 1.02 8.49
C ARG A 116 30.66 2.03 7.47
N GLN A 117 30.45 3.31 7.76
CA GLN A 117 30.95 4.39 6.91
C GLN A 117 32.49 4.27 6.78
N GLY A 118 32.98 4.18 5.55
CA GLY A 118 34.41 3.97 5.25
C GLY A 118 34.82 2.50 5.05
N GLU A 119 33.99 1.52 5.41
CA GLU A 119 34.25 0.12 5.08
C GLU A 119 34.08 -0.12 3.57
N ASN A 120 35.04 -0.83 3.01
CA ASN A 120 35.09 -1.10 1.58
C ASN A 120 33.97 -2.08 1.17
N ARG A 121 33.05 -1.62 0.32
CA ARG A 121 31.85 -2.35 -0.12
C ARG A 121 32.12 -3.53 -1.07
N GLY A 122 33.30 -3.63 -1.70
CA GLY A 122 33.52 -4.63 -2.76
C GLY A 122 34.92 -5.24 -2.79
N GLY A 123 35.63 -5.23 -1.65
CA GLY A 123 37.00 -5.72 -1.58
C GLY A 123 37.98 -4.86 -2.38
N GLU A 124 39.23 -5.32 -2.49
CA GLU A 124 40.35 -4.58 -3.09
C GLU A 124 40.11 -4.18 -4.56
N ASN A 125 39.21 -4.88 -5.25
CA ASN A 125 38.98 -4.74 -6.68
C ASN A 125 37.86 -3.78 -7.06
N TRP A 126 36.97 -3.38 -6.14
CA TRP A 126 35.85 -2.49 -6.49
C TRP A 126 36.29 -1.08 -6.89
N ARG A 127 37.41 -0.61 -6.32
CA ARG A 127 38.01 0.70 -6.66
C ARG A 127 38.76 0.70 -8.00
N LYS A 128 38.98 -0.48 -8.60
CA LYS A 128 39.74 -0.64 -9.85
C LYS A 128 38.86 -0.55 -11.10
N MET A 129 37.53 -0.48 -10.95
CA MET A 129 36.63 -0.24 -12.08
C MET A 129 36.72 1.22 -12.54
N VAL A 130 37.62 1.50 -13.48
CA VAL A 130 37.66 2.78 -14.19
C VAL A 130 36.36 2.91 -14.98
N ALA A 131 35.69 4.05 -14.83
CA ALA A 131 34.47 4.32 -15.55
C ALA A 131 34.73 4.41 -17.06
N HIS A 132 33.92 3.71 -17.85
CA HIS A 132 33.97 3.80 -19.31
C HIS A 132 33.75 5.26 -19.76
N PRO A 133 34.49 5.78 -20.76
CA PRO A 133 34.36 7.16 -21.24
C PRO A 133 32.92 7.61 -21.52
N ASN A 134 32.11 6.76 -22.18
CA ASN A 134 30.69 7.05 -22.45
C ASN A 134 29.84 7.20 -21.16
N SER A 135 30.20 6.49 -20.08
CA SER A 135 29.54 6.68 -18.78
C SER A 135 29.93 8.03 -18.18
N ILE A 136 31.18 8.46 -18.35
CA ILE A 136 31.64 9.76 -17.85
C ILE A 136 30.90 10.89 -18.59
N ALA A 137 30.78 10.77 -19.92
CA ALA A 137 30.12 11.77 -20.75
C ALA A 137 28.61 11.92 -20.47
N THR A 138 27.92 10.85 -20.07
CA THR A 138 26.46 10.85 -19.82
C THR A 138 26.08 11.04 -18.35
N ARG A 139 27.05 11.21 -17.45
CA ARG A 139 26.76 11.47 -16.03
C ARG A 139 26.01 12.78 -15.86
N PHE A 140 24.98 12.74 -15.02
CA PHE A 140 24.31 13.95 -14.56
C PHE A 140 25.31 14.81 -13.77
N SER A 141 25.58 16.01 -14.26
CA SER A 141 26.33 17.04 -13.55
C SER A 141 25.36 17.97 -12.82
N LYS A 142 25.75 18.42 -11.62
CA LYS A 142 24.93 19.33 -10.81
C LYS A 142 24.67 20.61 -11.61
N GLY A 143 23.39 20.98 -11.76
CA GLY A 143 22.97 22.18 -12.50
C GLY A 143 22.73 21.98 -13.99
N ARG A 144 23.06 20.81 -14.57
CA ARG A 144 22.71 20.50 -15.96
C ARG A 144 21.19 20.34 -16.10
N ARG A 145 20.57 21.21 -16.90
CA ARG A 145 19.16 21.10 -17.27
C ARG A 145 18.99 20.04 -18.37
N PRO A 146 17.92 19.22 -18.35
CA PRO A 146 17.62 18.30 -19.42
C PRO A 146 17.45 19.03 -20.75
N ASP A 147 17.93 18.46 -21.86
CA ASP A 147 17.84 19.08 -23.19
C ASP A 147 16.38 19.23 -23.66
N ASN A 148 15.45 18.46 -23.10
CA ASN A 148 14.01 18.54 -23.34
C ASN A 148 13.26 19.45 -22.35
N GLU A 149 13.97 20.20 -21.48
CA GLU A 149 13.33 21.15 -20.60
C GLU A 149 12.74 22.31 -21.42
N ARG A 150 11.42 22.48 -21.32
CA ARG A 150 10.74 23.63 -21.91
C ARG A 150 10.67 24.81 -20.96
N PRO A 151 10.80 26.07 -21.43
CA PRO A 151 10.63 27.25 -20.60
C PRO A 151 9.20 27.34 -20.02
N MET A 152 9.01 28.17 -18.99
CA MET A 152 7.66 28.43 -18.45
C MET A 152 6.75 29.03 -19.53
N PHE A 153 5.46 28.77 -19.41
CA PHE A 153 4.41 29.12 -20.37
C PHE A 153 4.56 28.50 -21.77
N SER A 154 5.50 27.56 -21.94
CA SER A 154 5.55 26.77 -23.16
C SER A 154 4.29 25.94 -23.33
N GLU A 155 3.88 25.79 -24.58
CA GLU A 155 2.74 24.99 -24.98
C GLU A 155 3.18 23.65 -25.59
N ARG A 156 2.33 22.64 -25.48
CA ARG A 156 2.48 21.38 -26.22
C ARG A 156 1.10 20.78 -26.52
N VAL A 157 1.00 20.12 -27.67
CA VAL A 157 -0.18 19.33 -28.03
C VAL A 157 0.01 17.91 -27.50
N GLN A 158 -1.03 17.34 -26.91
CA GLN A 158 -1.09 15.95 -26.48
C GLN A 158 -2.44 15.37 -26.91
N HIS A 159 -2.52 14.06 -27.11
CA HIS A 159 -3.76 13.37 -27.45
C HIS A 159 -4.38 12.72 -26.22
N ASP A 160 -5.70 12.75 -26.15
CA ASP A 160 -6.47 12.05 -25.14
C ASP A 160 -6.48 10.55 -25.46
N SER A 161 -6.09 9.72 -24.50
CA SER A 161 -5.93 8.28 -24.75
C SER A 161 -7.27 7.56 -24.97
N ALA A 162 -8.39 8.12 -24.51
CA ALA A 162 -9.71 7.51 -24.65
C ALA A 162 -10.42 7.99 -25.92
N THR A 163 -10.32 9.28 -26.23
CA THR A 163 -11.05 9.88 -27.36
C THR A 163 -10.18 10.10 -28.61
N GLY A 164 -8.85 10.05 -28.49
CA GLY A 164 -7.89 10.39 -29.56
C GLY A 164 -7.80 11.89 -29.86
N ALA A 165 -8.68 12.71 -29.30
CA ALA A 165 -8.75 14.14 -29.56
C ALA A 165 -7.49 14.85 -29.08
N PRO A 166 -6.91 15.77 -29.88
CA PRO A 166 -5.77 16.56 -29.44
C PRO A 166 -6.23 17.58 -28.38
N TYR A 167 -5.32 18.07 -27.54
CA TYR A 167 -5.55 19.21 -26.66
C TYR A 167 -4.23 19.90 -26.33
N VAL A 168 -4.29 21.19 -26.00
CA VAL A 168 -3.11 21.98 -25.64
C VAL A 168 -2.88 21.96 -24.13
N LEU A 169 -1.64 21.68 -23.72
CA LEU A 169 -1.15 21.86 -22.36
C LEU A 169 -0.21 23.06 -22.30
N ILE A 170 -0.27 23.82 -21.20
CA ILE A 170 0.62 24.95 -20.90
C ILE A 170 1.39 24.68 -19.60
N LYS A 171 2.69 24.96 -19.60
CA LYS A 171 3.56 24.82 -18.42
C LYS A 171 3.41 26.06 -17.54
N VAL A 172 2.80 25.94 -16.36
CA VAL A 172 2.52 27.06 -15.45
C VAL A 172 3.29 26.94 -14.15
N PRO A 173 3.62 28.06 -13.47
CA PRO A 173 4.35 28.08 -12.20
C PRO A 173 3.43 27.73 -11.01
N LEU A 174 2.58 26.72 -11.16
CA LEU A 174 1.71 26.20 -10.11
C LEU A 174 2.15 24.78 -9.76
N PRO A 175 2.28 24.42 -8.47
CA PRO A 175 2.65 23.08 -8.08
C PRO A 175 1.58 22.07 -8.49
N ASP A 176 2.02 20.89 -8.93
CA ASP A 176 1.12 19.77 -9.25
C ASP A 176 0.70 19.07 -7.94
N PRO A 177 -0.60 18.86 -7.68
CA PRO A 177 -1.06 18.12 -6.50
C PRO A 177 -0.43 16.73 -6.33
N HIS A 178 -0.11 16.05 -7.44
CA HIS A 178 0.53 14.73 -7.44
C HIS A 178 2.06 14.80 -7.41
N ARG A 179 2.66 15.95 -7.74
CA ARG A 179 4.11 16.18 -7.72
C ARG A 179 4.43 17.50 -7.01
N PRO A 180 4.20 17.60 -5.70
CA PRO A 180 4.31 18.86 -4.95
C PRO A 180 5.73 19.43 -4.87
N HIS A 181 6.75 18.59 -5.09
CA HIS A 181 8.16 19.01 -5.14
C HIS A 181 8.53 19.76 -6.43
N LEU A 182 7.66 19.77 -7.44
CA LEU A 182 7.84 20.54 -8.65
C LEU A 182 7.16 21.90 -8.49
N HIS A 183 7.89 22.98 -8.76
CA HIS A 183 7.37 24.36 -8.75
C HIS A 183 6.63 24.72 -10.06
N TYR A 184 6.17 23.72 -10.81
CA TYR A 184 5.42 23.89 -12.04
C TYR A 184 4.52 22.68 -12.31
N SER A 185 3.51 22.91 -13.14
CA SER A 185 2.59 21.88 -13.63
C SER A 185 2.26 22.12 -15.10
N TRP A 186 1.83 21.06 -15.77
CA TRP A 186 1.26 21.14 -17.10
C TRP A 186 -0.25 21.04 -16.97
N ILE A 187 -0.97 22.11 -17.31
CA ILE A 187 -2.44 22.16 -17.23
C ILE A 187 -3.03 22.38 -18.62
N ARG A 188 -4.30 22.01 -18.83
CA ARG A 188 -4.99 22.28 -20.11
C ARG A 188 -5.05 23.80 -20.34
N LYS A 189 -4.63 24.26 -21.52
CA LYS A 189 -4.58 25.68 -21.87
C LYS A 189 -5.94 26.35 -21.75
N ALA A 190 -7.02 25.69 -22.17
CA ALA A 190 -8.38 26.19 -21.99
C ALA A 190 -8.73 26.50 -20.52
N LEU A 191 -8.31 25.65 -19.56
CA LEU A 191 -8.53 25.89 -18.13
C LEU A 191 -7.69 27.06 -17.62
N TRP A 192 -6.46 27.20 -18.13
CA TRP A 192 -5.59 28.32 -17.81
C TRP A 192 -6.18 29.64 -18.29
N VAL A 193 -6.53 29.75 -19.58
CA VAL A 193 -7.11 30.96 -20.19
C VAL A 193 -8.40 31.36 -19.48
N TRP A 194 -9.26 30.39 -19.13
CA TRP A 194 -10.49 30.67 -18.38
C TRP A 194 -10.21 31.31 -17.01
N ARG A 195 -9.25 30.75 -16.25
CA ARG A 195 -8.90 31.25 -14.91
C ARG A 195 -8.14 32.56 -14.96
N GLU A 196 -7.26 32.75 -15.93
CA GLU A 196 -6.49 33.97 -16.13
C GLU A 196 -7.41 35.17 -16.43
N ALA A 197 -8.51 34.92 -17.16
CA ALA A 197 -9.59 35.90 -17.36
C ALA A 197 -10.42 36.20 -16.10
N GLY A 198 -10.01 35.74 -14.91
CA GLY A 198 -10.71 35.97 -13.64
C GLY A 198 -12.02 35.20 -13.50
N ARG A 199 -12.25 34.15 -14.30
CA ARG A 199 -13.48 33.35 -14.25
C ARG A 199 -13.27 32.12 -13.38
N GLU A 200 -14.21 31.89 -12.46
CA GLU A 200 -14.22 30.69 -11.64
C GLU A 200 -14.75 29.48 -12.42
N ILE A 201 -14.35 28.29 -12.00
CA ILE A 201 -14.89 27.01 -12.49
C ILE A 201 -15.54 26.35 -11.28
N PRO A 202 -16.88 26.46 -11.12
CA PRO A 202 -17.55 25.89 -9.96
C PRO A 202 -17.38 24.37 -9.89
N GLU A 203 -17.54 23.79 -8.70
CA GLU A 203 -17.50 22.35 -8.54
C GLU A 203 -18.56 21.67 -9.43
N GLY A 204 -18.21 20.51 -9.99
CA GLY A 204 -19.08 19.79 -10.90
C GLY A 204 -19.29 20.45 -12.27
N HIS A 205 -18.52 21.49 -12.62
CA HIS A 205 -18.51 22.11 -13.96
C HIS A 205 -17.31 21.69 -14.79
N ALA A 206 -17.37 21.95 -16.09
CA ALA A 206 -16.31 21.72 -17.06
C ALA A 206 -16.25 22.86 -18.07
N VAL A 207 -15.04 23.20 -18.50
CA VAL A 207 -14.81 24.12 -19.61
C VAL A 207 -14.91 23.34 -20.92
N VAL A 208 -15.73 23.83 -21.84
CA VAL A 208 -15.98 23.25 -23.17
C VAL A 208 -15.63 24.25 -24.27
N HIS A 209 -15.34 23.73 -25.46
CA HIS A 209 -15.07 24.53 -26.67
C HIS A 209 -16.36 24.60 -27.46
N ARG A 210 -16.85 25.81 -27.78
CA ARG A 210 -18.13 26.02 -28.47
C ARG A 210 -18.09 25.52 -29.90
N ASP A 211 -16.95 25.64 -30.56
CA ASP A 211 -16.70 25.19 -31.93
C ASP A 211 -16.36 23.69 -32.07
N GLY A 212 -16.09 23.01 -30.96
CA GLY A 212 -15.64 21.62 -30.96
C GLY A 212 -14.16 21.43 -31.26
N ASP A 213 -13.42 22.50 -31.57
CA ASP A 213 -11.98 22.46 -31.75
C ASP A 213 -11.28 22.64 -30.40
N THR A 214 -10.73 21.54 -29.89
CA THR A 214 -9.99 21.48 -28.63
C THR A 214 -8.63 22.19 -28.66
N LEU A 215 -8.19 22.67 -29.83
CA LEU A 215 -7.01 23.50 -30.00
C LEU A 215 -7.33 25.01 -29.94
N ASN A 216 -8.58 25.40 -30.21
CA ASN A 216 -9.03 26.78 -30.15
C ASN A 216 -9.32 27.23 -28.70
N CYS A 217 -8.27 27.57 -27.96
CA CYS A 217 -8.34 28.01 -26.56
C CYS A 217 -8.64 29.51 -26.39
N GLU A 218 -9.23 30.20 -27.37
CA GLU A 218 -9.63 31.60 -27.24
C GLU A 218 -10.78 31.76 -26.23
N LEU A 219 -10.70 32.76 -25.35
CA LEU A 219 -11.68 32.95 -24.28
C LEU A 219 -13.13 33.04 -24.79
N GLY A 220 -13.36 33.65 -25.96
CA GLY A 220 -14.68 33.75 -26.59
C GLY A 220 -15.25 32.43 -27.10
N ASN A 221 -14.38 31.46 -27.40
CA ASN A 221 -14.75 30.10 -27.82
C ASN A 221 -14.98 29.17 -26.61
N LEU A 222 -14.56 29.57 -25.41
CA LEU A 222 -14.74 28.76 -24.22
C LEU A 222 -16.08 29.03 -23.54
N ASP A 223 -16.65 27.98 -22.95
CA ASP A 223 -17.82 28.06 -22.09
C ASP A 223 -17.66 27.18 -20.85
N CYS A 224 -18.29 27.53 -19.74
CA CYS A 224 -18.27 26.74 -18.52
C CYS A 224 -19.66 26.20 -18.22
N VAL A 225 -19.81 24.87 -18.33
CA VAL A 225 -21.11 24.20 -18.21
C VAL A 225 -21.07 23.15 -17.10
N PRO A 226 -22.22 22.85 -16.45
CA PRO A 226 -22.31 21.70 -15.55
C PRO A 226 -21.88 20.42 -16.26
N ARG A 227 -21.16 19.51 -15.59
CA ARG A 227 -20.71 18.23 -16.20
C ARG A 227 -21.89 17.39 -16.71
N ALA A 228 -23.07 17.55 -16.12
CA ALA A 228 -24.29 16.89 -16.59
C ALA A 228 -24.74 17.34 -18.00
N VAL A 229 -24.35 18.54 -18.45
CA VAL A 229 -24.58 19.02 -19.83
C VAL A 229 -23.71 18.26 -20.83
N LEU A 230 -22.53 17.75 -20.42
CA LEU A 230 -21.65 16.99 -21.31
C LEU A 230 -22.31 15.70 -21.84
N ILE A 231 -23.23 15.11 -21.07
CA ILE A 231 -24.00 13.94 -21.51
C ILE A 231 -24.83 14.29 -22.74
N TRP A 232 -25.46 15.47 -22.74
CA TRP A 232 -26.24 15.96 -23.86
C TRP A 232 -25.38 16.37 -25.05
N LEU A 233 -24.20 16.91 -24.80
CA LEU A 233 -23.25 17.29 -25.86
C LEU A 233 -22.64 16.09 -26.57
N ASN A 234 -22.39 15.00 -25.85
CA ASN A 234 -21.72 13.80 -26.39
C ASN A 234 -22.71 12.70 -26.78
N ALA A 235 -24.01 12.96 -26.69
CA ALA A 235 -25.03 11.99 -27.07
C ALA A 235 -25.05 11.75 -28.60
N PRO A 236 -25.44 10.55 -29.06
CA PRO A 236 -25.55 10.25 -30.50
C PRO A 236 -26.50 11.18 -31.26
N TRP A 237 -27.52 11.72 -30.59
CA TRP A 237 -28.52 12.65 -31.16
C TRP A 237 -28.13 14.13 -31.04
N ALA A 238 -26.96 14.44 -30.47
CA ALA A 238 -26.51 15.83 -30.35
C ALA A 238 -26.25 16.42 -31.76
N PRO A 239 -26.81 17.60 -32.09
CA PRO A 239 -26.60 18.23 -33.39
C PRO A 239 -25.12 18.41 -33.68
N GLY A 240 -24.62 17.91 -34.82
CA GLY A 240 -23.24 18.05 -35.27
C GLY A 240 -22.72 19.50 -35.23
N TYR A 241 -21.40 19.67 -35.23
CA TYR A 241 -20.82 20.99 -35.47
C TYR A 241 -21.08 21.37 -36.93
N ALA A 242 -21.64 22.56 -37.15
CA ALA A 242 -22.17 23.00 -38.44
C ALA A 242 -21.63 24.38 -38.87
N GLY A 243 -20.55 24.84 -38.24
CA GLY A 243 -19.85 26.08 -38.57
C GLY A 243 -19.93 27.14 -37.47
N PRO A 244 -19.14 28.24 -37.58
CA PRO A 244 -18.96 29.22 -36.51
C PRO A 244 -20.26 29.83 -35.97
N ASP A 245 -21.26 30.03 -36.83
CA ASP A 245 -22.54 30.65 -36.44
C ASP A 245 -23.47 29.66 -35.70
N ALA A 246 -23.45 28.39 -36.09
CA ALA A 246 -24.32 27.35 -35.52
C ALA A 246 -23.72 26.67 -34.28
N ASN A 247 -22.38 26.60 -34.21
CA ASN A 247 -21.65 25.91 -33.15
C ASN A 247 -21.98 26.41 -31.72
N PRO A 248 -22.07 27.74 -31.45
CA PRO A 248 -22.49 28.24 -30.14
C PRO A 248 -23.90 27.78 -29.73
N ALA A 249 -24.79 27.54 -30.70
CA ALA A 249 -26.14 27.07 -30.41
C ALA A 249 -26.15 25.62 -29.89
N ARG A 250 -25.19 24.78 -30.29
CA ARG A 250 -25.07 23.38 -29.83
C ARG A 250 -24.95 23.30 -28.30
N VAL A 251 -24.11 24.14 -27.70
CA VAL A 251 -23.93 24.20 -26.24
C VAL A 251 -25.22 24.64 -25.55
N ARG A 252 -25.92 25.64 -26.10
CA ARG A 252 -27.19 26.12 -25.57
C ARG A 252 -28.30 25.07 -25.65
N ILE A 253 -28.41 24.35 -26.76
CA ILE A 253 -29.36 23.24 -26.93
C ILE A 253 -29.12 22.16 -25.87
N ALA A 254 -27.86 21.80 -25.63
CA ALA A 254 -27.52 20.84 -24.59
C ALA A 254 -27.86 21.33 -23.16
N GLN A 255 -27.64 22.62 -22.88
CA GLN A 255 -28.04 23.24 -21.61
C GLN A 255 -29.57 23.21 -21.42
N ILE A 256 -30.33 23.52 -22.48
CA ILE A 256 -31.81 23.48 -22.46
C ILE A 256 -32.29 22.05 -22.22
N GLY A 257 -31.78 21.06 -22.97
CA GLY A 257 -32.14 19.65 -22.78
C GLY A 257 -31.83 19.16 -21.37
N HIS A 258 -30.67 19.54 -20.81
CA HIS A 258 -30.33 19.24 -19.42
C HIS A 258 -31.31 19.89 -18.42
N ALA A 259 -31.69 21.16 -18.65
CA ALA A 259 -32.62 21.88 -17.79
C ALA A 259 -34.01 21.25 -17.79
N ILE A 260 -34.54 20.88 -18.97
CA ILE A 260 -35.83 20.18 -19.12
C ILE A 260 -35.81 18.87 -18.34
N ALA A 261 -34.83 18.00 -18.60
CA ALA A 261 -34.74 16.70 -17.92
C ALA A 261 -34.48 16.81 -16.41
N ARG A 262 -33.91 17.93 -15.93
CA ARG A 262 -33.80 18.22 -14.49
C ARG A 262 -35.17 18.56 -13.91
N LEU A 263 -35.95 19.41 -14.58
CA LEU A 263 -37.28 19.84 -14.13
C LEU A 263 -38.27 18.67 -14.11
N GLU A 264 -38.29 17.83 -15.15
CA GLU A 264 -39.15 16.64 -15.23
C GLU A 264 -38.89 15.66 -14.07
N ARG A 265 -37.62 15.47 -13.69
CA ARG A 265 -37.26 14.63 -12.54
C ARG A 265 -37.71 15.21 -11.20
N THR A 266 -37.70 16.54 -11.06
CA THR A 266 -38.12 17.22 -9.82
C THR A 266 -39.64 17.38 -9.71
N ALA A 267 -40.35 17.49 -10.83
CA ALA A 267 -41.79 17.73 -10.84
C ALA A 267 -42.63 16.46 -10.55
N GLY A 268 -42.03 15.26 -10.58
CA GLY A 268 -42.78 14.01 -10.60
C GLY A 268 -43.58 13.85 -11.91
N PRO A 269 -44.21 12.68 -12.17
CA PRO A 269 -45.05 12.54 -13.35
C PRO A 269 -46.17 13.57 -13.29
N LEU A 270 -46.29 14.40 -14.33
CA LEU A 270 -47.39 15.34 -14.49
C LEU A 270 -48.70 14.53 -14.37
N SER A 271 -49.45 14.75 -13.29
CA SER A 271 -50.85 14.33 -13.24
C SER A 271 -51.54 15.06 -14.38
N GLY A 272 -51.84 14.34 -15.46
CA GLY A 272 -52.63 14.87 -16.57
C GLY A 272 -53.95 15.43 -16.04
N PRO A 273 -54.58 16.38 -16.75
CA PRO A 273 -55.87 16.90 -16.34
C PRO A 273 -56.83 15.70 -16.15
N ALA A 274 -57.44 15.63 -14.97
CA ALA A 274 -58.49 14.65 -14.70
C ALA A 274 -59.47 14.73 -15.86
N ALA A 275 -59.69 13.60 -16.53
CA ALA A 275 -60.71 13.51 -17.57
C ALA A 275 -62.01 14.00 -16.92
N ASP A 276 -62.48 15.14 -17.43
CA ASP A 276 -63.82 15.63 -17.18
C ASP A 276 -64.76 14.55 -17.75
N ASP A 277 -65.28 13.70 -16.88
CA ASP A 277 -66.39 12.79 -17.18
C ASP A 277 -67.63 13.67 -17.39
N GLY A 278 -67.64 14.36 -18.53
CA GLY A 278 -68.77 15.07 -19.07
C GLY A 278 -69.86 14.08 -19.42
N ASP A 279 -70.78 13.93 -18.48
CA ASP A 279 -72.22 13.90 -18.68
C ASP A 279 -72.69 13.16 -19.95
N ARG A 280 -72.91 11.85 -19.80
CA ARG A 280 -73.79 11.08 -20.70
C ARG A 280 -75.07 10.73 -19.96
N ALA A 281 -76.08 11.55 -20.22
CA ALA A 281 -77.54 11.34 -20.22
C ALA A 281 -78.23 10.96 -18.89
#